data_AF-A0A836RJA9-F1
#
_entry.id   AF-A0A836RJA9-F1
#
_cell.length_a   1.000
_cell.length_b   1.000
_cell.length_c   1.000
_cell.angle_alpha   90.00
_cell.angle_beta   90.00
_cell.angle_gamma   90.00
#
_symmetry.space_group_name_H-M   'P 1'
#
loop_
_entity.id
_entity.type
_entity.pdbx_description
1 polymer ?
#
loop_
_entity_poly.entity_id
_entity_poly.type
_entity_poly.pdbx_seq_one_letter_code
_entity_poly.pdbx_strand_id
1 'polypeptide(L)'
;MAVCTSPIVIASWNGLEATRRAYEGIAAGEDPLEAVVAGVTLVEDDPENHTVGFGGLPNEDGVVELDAAVMDGRSHRAGAVAGLRGIRHAAQVALSILRHTNHTLLVGDAAARFAKAVGFREEELLTEAARKIWLYWKQTRSDRDDWQPPPVEQLDPAVIRFFKLDRAAAAQNTSAQAPSGQGEAAQAASGEAGIPGQAPAVQPDRAPIDRPQGTVHCAARTADGDIVCVTSTSGTAFKIPGRVGDSPIV
;
A
#
# COMPACT_ATOMS: atom_id res chain seq x y z
N MET A 1 15.77 -44.07 10.62
CA MET A 1 16.67 -43.14 9.92
C MET A 1 15.96 -41.81 9.85
N ALA A 2 16.48 -40.78 10.52
CA ALA A 2 15.96 -39.43 10.33
C ALA A 2 16.36 -38.98 8.93
N VAL A 3 15.39 -38.73 8.06
CA VAL A 3 15.66 -38.00 6.83
C VAL A 3 16.00 -36.59 7.29
N CYS A 4 17.29 -36.24 7.28
CA CYS A 4 17.74 -34.90 7.61
C CYS A 4 17.34 -33.98 6.45
N THR A 5 16.08 -33.56 6.41
CA THR A 5 15.60 -32.63 5.40
C THR A 5 16.03 -31.23 5.80
N SER A 6 16.72 -30.51 4.92
CA SER A 6 16.98 -29.09 5.11
C SER A 6 15.66 -28.32 5.24
N PRO A 7 15.64 -27.18 5.96
CA PRO A 7 14.47 -26.34 5.99
C PRO A 7 14.09 -25.90 4.57
N ILE A 8 12.80 -25.69 4.33
CA ILE A 8 12.28 -25.18 3.07
C ILE A 8 11.60 -23.86 3.37
N VAL A 9 11.93 -22.81 2.62
CA VAL A 9 11.30 -21.50 2.75
C VAL A 9 10.76 -21.09 1.39
N ILE A 10 9.53 -20.57 1.38
CA ILE A 10 8.88 -20.02 0.20
C ILE A 10 8.35 -18.63 0.52
N ALA A 11 8.30 -17.76 -0.50
CA ALA A 11 7.69 -16.45 -0.37
C ALA A 11 6.96 -16.05 -1.65
N SER A 12 6.17 -14.98 -1.54
CA SER A 12 5.59 -14.29 -2.70
C SER A 12 6.68 -13.72 -3.61
N TRP A 13 6.28 -13.27 -4.80
CA TRP A 13 7.17 -12.80 -5.87
C TRP A 13 8.18 -11.70 -5.43
N ASN A 14 7.83 -10.90 -4.43
CA ASN A 14 8.66 -9.81 -3.88
C ASN A 14 9.47 -10.21 -2.63
N GLY A 15 9.47 -11.49 -2.25
CA GLY A 15 10.05 -11.97 -0.99
C GLY A 15 11.37 -12.74 -1.13
N LEU A 16 12.18 -12.50 -2.18
CA LEU A 16 13.43 -13.25 -2.37
C LEU A 16 14.41 -13.04 -1.20
N GLU A 17 14.67 -11.78 -0.82
CA GLU A 17 15.54 -11.49 0.34
C GLU A 17 14.90 -11.94 1.66
N ALA A 18 13.58 -11.86 1.78
CA ALA A 18 12.85 -12.40 2.92
C ALA A 18 13.06 -13.91 3.07
N THR A 19 13.00 -14.65 1.95
CA THR A 19 13.25 -16.09 1.89
C THR A 19 14.68 -16.42 2.30
N ARG A 20 15.66 -15.68 1.77
CA ARG A 20 17.08 -15.88 2.08
C ARG A 20 17.35 -15.68 3.57
N ARG A 21 16.91 -14.55 4.13
CA ARG A 21 17.09 -14.24 5.57
C ARG A 21 16.42 -15.27 6.47
N ALA A 22 15.21 -15.71 6.13
CA ALA A 22 14.49 -16.71 6.90
C ALA A 22 15.18 -18.07 6.84
N TYR A 23 15.64 -18.51 5.66
CA TYR A 23 16.37 -19.76 5.50
C TYR A 23 17.66 -19.77 6.32
N GLU A 24 18.46 -18.71 6.23
CA GLU A 24 19.70 -18.56 6.99
C GLU A 24 19.45 -18.61 8.50
N GLY A 25 18.41 -17.93 8.98
CA GLY A 25 18.01 -17.95 10.39
C GLY A 25 17.63 -19.35 10.88
N ILE A 26 16.77 -20.05 10.14
CA ILE A 26 16.35 -21.41 10.50
C ILE A 26 17.52 -22.38 10.47
N ALA A 27 18.39 -22.27 9.45
CA ALA A 27 19.59 -23.11 9.34
C ALA A 27 20.59 -22.86 10.49
N ALA A 28 20.61 -21.66 11.04
CA ALA A 28 21.40 -21.30 12.22
C ALA A 28 20.74 -21.69 13.55
N GLY A 29 19.53 -22.24 13.53
CA GLY A 29 18.79 -22.65 14.73
C GLY A 29 17.97 -21.54 15.41
N GLU A 30 17.69 -20.42 14.71
CA GLU A 30 16.71 -19.44 15.17
C GLU A 30 15.31 -20.07 15.27
N ASP A 31 14.43 -19.49 16.10
CA ASP A 31 13.01 -19.90 16.08
C ASP A 31 12.44 -19.66 14.67
N PRO A 32 11.80 -20.67 14.06
CA PRO A 32 11.33 -20.56 12.69
C PRO A 32 10.37 -19.41 12.46
N LEU A 33 9.49 -19.12 13.43
CA LEU A 33 8.52 -18.05 13.29
C LEU A 33 9.22 -16.68 13.35
N GLU A 34 10.17 -16.50 14.26
CA GLU A 34 11.01 -15.30 14.32
C GLU A 34 11.78 -15.10 13.01
N ALA A 35 12.33 -16.16 12.44
CA ALA A 35 13.10 -16.11 11.20
C ALA A 35 12.26 -15.65 9.99
N VAL A 36 11.02 -16.16 9.83
CA VAL A 36 10.15 -15.71 8.72
C VAL A 36 9.67 -14.27 8.93
N VAL A 37 9.39 -13.86 10.17
CA VAL A 37 9.02 -12.47 10.52
C VAL A 37 10.18 -11.51 10.24
N ALA A 38 11.41 -11.90 10.61
CA ALA A 38 12.62 -11.13 10.30
C ALA A 38 12.85 -10.99 8.78
N GLY A 39 12.54 -12.04 8.01
CA GLY A 39 12.56 -11.98 6.55
C GLY A 39 11.57 -10.96 5.99
N VAL A 40 10.30 -11.02 6.41
CA VAL A 40 9.26 -10.07 5.98
C VAL A 40 9.56 -8.63 6.42
N THR A 41 10.18 -8.44 7.57
CA THR A 41 10.61 -7.12 8.08
C THR A 41 11.47 -6.39 7.05
N LEU A 42 12.35 -7.09 6.31
CA LEU A 42 13.16 -6.47 5.24
C LEU A 42 12.31 -5.83 4.14
N VAL A 43 11.15 -6.40 3.85
CA VAL A 43 10.21 -5.90 2.85
C VAL A 43 9.31 -4.81 3.42
N GLU A 44 8.98 -4.87 4.72
CA GLU A 44 8.29 -3.78 5.43
C GLU A 44 9.15 -2.52 5.58
N ASP A 45 10.48 -2.68 5.60
CA ASP A 45 11.44 -1.58 5.74
C ASP A 45 11.83 -0.89 4.41
N ASP A 46 11.50 -1.48 3.26
CA ASP A 46 11.88 -0.95 1.95
C ASP A 46 10.98 0.24 1.53
N PRO A 47 11.47 1.49 1.57
CA PRO A 47 10.66 2.67 1.23
C PRO A 47 10.28 2.75 -0.26
N GLU A 48 10.95 2.00 -1.12
CA GLU A 48 10.64 1.92 -2.55
C GLU A 48 9.53 0.89 -2.83
N ASN A 49 9.16 0.08 -1.84
CA ASN A 49 8.03 -0.83 -1.92
C ASN A 49 6.73 -0.14 -1.49
N HIS A 50 5.98 0.33 -2.48
CA HIS A 50 4.70 1.01 -2.27
C HIS A 50 3.52 0.11 -1.91
N THR A 51 3.75 -1.18 -1.63
CA THR A 51 2.68 -2.15 -1.36
C THR A 51 2.75 -2.80 0.01
N VAL A 52 3.87 -2.70 0.73
CA VAL A 52 4.09 -3.35 2.03
C VAL A 52 4.78 -2.38 2.98
N GLY A 53 4.28 -2.27 4.21
CA GLY A 53 4.97 -1.54 5.28
C GLY A 53 5.23 -0.06 4.99
N PHE A 54 6.46 0.37 5.29
CA PHE A 54 6.93 1.76 5.19
C PHE A 54 6.92 2.26 3.74
N GLY A 55 6.27 3.39 3.48
CA GLY A 55 6.12 3.88 2.11
C GLY A 55 5.00 3.20 1.31
N GLY A 56 4.24 2.30 1.94
CA GLY A 56 2.99 1.75 1.40
C GLY A 56 1.98 2.84 1.05
N LEU A 57 1.22 2.66 -0.03
CA LEU A 57 0.24 3.65 -0.47
C LEU A 57 -0.91 3.78 0.53
N PRO A 58 -1.35 5.01 0.83
CA PRO A 58 -2.37 5.25 1.84
C PRO A 58 -3.78 4.91 1.34
N ASN A 59 -4.74 4.96 2.26
CA ASN A 59 -6.17 5.07 1.96
C ASN A 59 -6.51 6.43 1.31
N GLU A 60 -7.77 6.63 0.91
CA GLU A 60 -8.19 7.87 0.21
C GLU A 60 -8.03 9.15 1.05
N ASP A 61 -7.94 9.02 2.38
CA ASP A 61 -7.68 10.12 3.31
C ASP A 61 -6.19 10.43 3.51
N GLY A 62 -5.30 9.67 2.88
CA GLY A 62 -3.85 9.86 3.00
C GLY A 62 -3.25 9.19 4.23
N VAL A 63 -3.98 8.27 4.88
CA VAL A 63 -3.49 7.51 6.03
C VAL A 63 -3.01 6.13 5.60
N VAL A 64 -1.78 5.77 5.98
CA VAL A 64 -1.22 4.43 5.76
C VAL A 64 -1.76 3.47 6.82
N GLU A 65 -2.35 2.37 6.37
CA GLU A 65 -3.02 1.37 7.20
C GLU A 65 -2.48 -0.02 6.84
N LEU A 66 -1.77 -0.65 7.76
CA LEU A 66 -1.08 -1.92 7.54
C LEU A 66 -1.89 -3.09 8.08
N ASP A 67 -1.82 -4.21 7.36
CA ASP A 67 -2.45 -5.47 7.71
C ASP A 67 -1.38 -6.57 7.74
N ALA A 68 -1.33 -7.37 8.80
CA ALA A 68 -0.41 -8.50 8.89
C ALA A 68 -0.96 -9.63 9.77
N ALA A 69 -0.54 -10.86 9.47
CA ALA A 69 -0.81 -12.04 10.31
C ALA A 69 0.40 -12.96 10.37
N VAL A 70 0.48 -13.71 11.46
CA VAL A 70 1.45 -14.78 11.70
C VAL A 70 0.74 -16.02 12.21
N MET A 71 1.27 -17.20 11.89
CA MET A 71 0.79 -18.47 12.41
C MET A 71 1.95 -19.39 12.79
N ASP A 72 1.84 -20.00 13.97
CA ASP A 72 2.75 -21.03 14.46
C ASP A 72 2.07 -22.40 14.40
N GLY A 73 2.46 -23.23 13.44
CA GLY A 73 1.89 -24.56 13.25
C GLY A 73 2.18 -25.53 14.39
N ARG A 74 3.19 -25.26 15.23
CA ARG A 74 3.50 -26.10 16.42
C ARG A 74 2.46 -25.94 17.52
N SER A 75 2.06 -24.69 17.76
CA SER A 75 1.14 -24.34 18.84
C SER A 75 -0.31 -24.13 18.37
N HIS A 76 -0.53 -24.13 17.05
CA HIS A 76 -1.81 -23.81 16.41
C HIS A 76 -2.32 -22.40 16.77
N ARG A 77 -1.40 -21.53 17.22
CA ARG A 77 -1.71 -20.15 17.59
C ARG A 77 -1.42 -19.23 16.43
N ALA A 78 -2.15 -18.14 16.41
CA ALA A 78 -1.97 -17.08 15.43
C ALA A 78 -2.07 -15.71 16.11
N GLY A 79 -1.53 -14.71 15.44
CA GLY A 79 -1.63 -13.30 15.82
C GLY A 79 -1.76 -12.46 14.57
N ALA A 80 -2.55 -11.39 14.65
CA ALA A 80 -2.89 -10.56 13.50
C ALA A 80 -3.20 -9.12 13.91
N VAL A 81 -2.89 -8.21 13.00
CA VAL A 81 -3.24 -6.79 13.05
C VAL A 81 -3.92 -6.38 11.76
N ALA A 82 -4.97 -5.57 11.86
CA ALA A 82 -5.60 -4.98 10.67
C ALA A 82 -5.83 -3.48 10.85
N GLY A 83 -5.64 -2.70 9.80
CA GLY A 83 -5.74 -1.25 9.84
C GLY A 83 -4.77 -0.61 10.84
N LEU A 84 -3.59 -1.21 11.07
CA LEU A 84 -2.58 -0.71 11.98
C LEU A 84 -1.98 0.58 11.42
N ARG A 85 -1.97 1.64 12.24
CA ARG A 85 -1.46 2.97 11.88
C ARG A 85 -0.27 3.35 12.75
N GLY A 86 0.66 4.09 12.16
CA GLY A 86 1.77 4.71 12.88
C GLY A 86 2.83 3.74 13.41
N ILE A 87 2.78 2.45 13.07
CA ILE A 87 3.77 1.45 13.49
C ILE A 87 4.33 0.78 12.24
N ARG A 88 5.65 0.83 12.07
CA ARG A 88 6.32 0.34 10.84
C ARG A 88 6.19 -1.16 10.61
N HIS A 89 6.44 -1.96 11.64
CA HIS A 89 6.63 -3.40 11.52
C HIS A 89 5.36 -4.18 11.90
N ALA A 90 4.38 -4.24 11.00
CA ALA A 90 3.08 -4.86 11.28
C ALA A 90 3.21 -6.36 11.60
N ALA A 91 4.10 -7.08 10.92
CA ALA A 91 4.39 -8.50 11.18
C ALA A 91 4.89 -8.75 12.61
N GLN A 92 5.75 -7.87 13.13
CA GLN A 92 6.27 -7.99 14.50
C GLN A 92 5.20 -7.67 15.56
N VAL A 93 4.26 -6.78 15.26
CA VAL A 93 3.10 -6.53 16.15
C VAL A 93 2.18 -7.76 16.16
N ALA A 94 1.90 -8.37 15.01
CA ALA A 94 1.13 -9.61 14.92
C ALA A 94 1.78 -10.74 15.74
N LEU A 95 3.10 -10.89 15.65
CA LEU A 95 3.87 -11.80 16.49
C LEU A 95 3.76 -11.48 17.99
N SER A 96 3.81 -10.20 18.35
CA SER A 96 3.63 -9.77 19.74
C SER A 96 2.23 -10.10 20.28
N ILE A 97 1.18 -10.01 19.44
CA ILE A 97 -0.18 -10.43 19.81
C ILE A 97 -0.22 -11.93 20.10
N LEU A 98 0.37 -12.74 19.23
CA LEU A 98 0.50 -14.19 19.43
C LEU A 98 1.21 -14.50 20.75
N ARG A 99 2.29 -13.79 21.09
CA ARG A 99 3.10 -14.08 22.28
C ARG A 99 2.51 -13.54 23.58
N HIS A 100 1.88 -12.37 23.56
CA HIS A 100 1.56 -11.62 24.79
C HIS A 100 0.07 -11.48 25.08
N THR A 101 -0.80 -12.07 24.26
CA THR A 101 -2.26 -12.01 24.48
C THR A 101 -2.91 -13.38 24.33
N ASN A 102 -4.14 -13.49 24.80
CA ASN A 102 -5.06 -14.60 24.51
C ASN A 102 -6.01 -14.28 23.35
N HIS A 103 -5.71 -13.23 22.56
CA HIS A 103 -6.47 -12.80 21.41
C HIS A 103 -5.71 -13.09 20.12
N THR A 104 -6.44 -13.19 19.01
CA THR A 104 -5.85 -13.45 17.69
C THR A 104 -5.70 -12.18 16.87
N LEU A 105 -6.68 -11.28 16.88
CA LEU A 105 -6.72 -10.11 15.99
C LEU A 105 -6.99 -8.83 16.78
N LEU A 106 -6.15 -7.82 16.59
CA LEU A 106 -6.41 -6.44 17.04
C LEU A 106 -6.48 -5.51 15.84
N VAL A 107 -7.32 -4.47 15.91
CA VAL A 107 -7.56 -3.59 14.75
C VAL A 107 -7.43 -2.11 15.08
N GLY A 108 -7.07 -1.32 14.06
CA GLY A 108 -7.08 0.14 14.10
C GLY A 108 -6.22 0.74 15.22
N ASP A 109 -6.72 1.82 15.81
CA ASP A 109 -6.03 2.55 16.88
C ASP A 109 -5.83 1.69 18.14
N ALA A 110 -6.67 0.67 18.36
CA ALA A 110 -6.48 -0.26 19.47
C ALA A 110 -5.24 -1.15 19.27
N ALA A 111 -4.98 -1.60 18.03
CA ALA A 111 -3.75 -2.32 17.70
C ALA A 111 -2.51 -1.42 17.89
N ALA A 112 -2.57 -0.15 17.48
CA ALA A 112 -1.49 0.81 17.69
C ALA A 112 -1.21 1.08 19.18
N ARG A 113 -2.27 1.21 20.00
CA ARG A 113 -2.11 1.35 21.46
C ARG A 113 -1.45 0.12 22.09
N PHE A 114 -1.85 -1.08 21.67
CA PHE A 114 -1.20 -2.32 22.10
C PHE A 114 0.28 -2.35 21.69
N ALA A 115 0.59 -2.06 20.42
CA ALA A 115 1.95 -2.01 19.91
C ALA A 115 2.83 -1.06 20.74
N LYS A 116 2.34 0.15 21.03
CA LYS A 116 3.05 1.10 21.89
C LYS A 116 3.26 0.57 23.31
N ALA A 117 2.26 -0.09 23.89
CA ALA A 117 2.36 -0.66 25.23
C ALA A 117 3.42 -1.77 25.34
N VAL A 118 3.67 -2.51 24.26
CA VAL A 118 4.72 -3.55 24.20
C VAL A 118 6.06 -3.05 23.65
N GLY A 119 6.19 -1.73 23.41
CA GLY A 119 7.48 -1.06 23.14
C GLY A 119 7.73 -0.64 21.69
N PHE A 120 6.77 -0.81 20.77
CA PHE A 120 6.89 -0.28 19.41
C PHE A 120 6.82 1.26 19.42
N ARG A 121 7.57 1.89 18.51
CA ARG A 121 7.59 3.34 18.36
C ARG A 121 6.56 3.79 17.33
N GLU A 122 5.98 4.95 17.59
CA GLU A 122 5.11 5.63 16.63
C GLU A 122 5.95 6.40 15.61
N GLU A 123 5.65 6.21 14.33
CA GLU A 123 6.40 6.76 13.21
C GLU A 123 5.47 7.20 12.09
N GLU A 124 5.88 8.22 11.32
CA GLU A 124 5.22 8.57 10.07
C GLU A 124 5.56 7.53 9.00
N LEU A 125 4.54 6.91 8.42
CA LEU A 125 4.69 5.83 7.44
C LEU A 125 4.55 6.31 5.99
N LEU A 126 3.89 7.46 5.79
CA LEU A 126 3.68 8.04 4.48
C LEU A 126 4.97 8.76 4.02
N THR A 127 5.74 8.09 3.16
CA THR A 127 6.91 8.71 2.54
C THR A 127 6.51 9.84 1.60
N GLU A 128 7.45 10.76 1.34
CA GLU A 128 7.20 11.87 0.42
C GLU A 128 6.86 11.39 -1.00
N ALA A 129 7.46 10.28 -1.45
CA ALA A 129 7.13 9.65 -2.72
C ALA A 129 5.67 9.14 -2.76
N ALA A 130 5.25 8.39 -1.74
CA ALA A 130 3.88 7.90 -1.62
C ALA A 130 2.87 9.04 -1.49
N ARG A 131 3.20 10.10 -0.75
CA ARG A 131 2.39 11.32 -0.60
C ARG A 131 2.14 12.00 -1.95
N LYS A 132 3.18 12.15 -2.78
CA LYS A 132 3.06 12.75 -4.12
C LYS A 132 2.21 11.90 -5.06
N ILE A 133 2.37 10.58 -5.02
CA ILE A 133 1.53 9.62 -5.77
C ILE A 133 0.06 9.76 -5.36
N TRP A 134 -0.21 9.80 -4.05
CA TRP A 134 -1.55 9.98 -3.52
C TRP A 134 -2.16 11.33 -3.89
N LEU A 135 -1.40 12.43 -3.79
CA LEU A 135 -1.89 13.76 -4.19
C LEU A 135 -2.29 13.78 -5.66
N TYR A 136 -1.45 13.25 -6.55
CA TYR A 136 -1.78 13.18 -7.97
C TYR A 136 -3.05 12.35 -8.21
N TRP A 137 -3.18 11.20 -7.54
CA TRP A 137 -4.40 10.39 -7.60
C TRP A 137 -5.63 11.20 -7.17
N LYS A 138 -5.54 11.93 -6.06
CA LYS A 138 -6.65 12.71 -5.49
C LYS A 138 -7.09 13.82 -6.44
N GLN A 139 -6.15 14.59 -6.97
CA GLN A 139 -6.40 15.68 -7.94
C GLN A 139 -7.02 15.18 -9.24
N THR A 140 -6.60 14.01 -9.73
CA THR A 140 -7.07 13.49 -11.04
C THR A 140 -8.38 12.71 -10.96
N ARG A 141 -8.86 12.38 -9.75
CA ARG A 141 -10.04 11.51 -9.57
C ARG A 141 -11.18 12.17 -8.84
N SER A 142 -10.97 13.29 -8.17
CA SER A 142 -12.06 14.08 -7.62
C SER A 142 -12.85 14.77 -8.73
N ASP A 143 -14.16 14.51 -8.77
CA ASP A 143 -15.12 15.23 -9.59
C ASP A 143 -15.77 16.39 -8.81
N ARG A 144 -15.32 16.60 -7.57
CA ARG A 144 -15.88 17.54 -6.59
C ARG A 144 -14.93 18.64 -6.18
N ASP A 145 -13.66 18.55 -6.54
CA ASP A 145 -12.67 19.55 -6.20
C ASP A 145 -12.05 20.18 -7.45
N ASP A 146 -11.64 21.44 -7.31
CA ASP A 146 -11.11 22.25 -8.41
C ASP A 146 -9.61 21.98 -8.67
N TRP A 147 -9.07 20.88 -8.15
CA TRP A 147 -7.64 20.59 -8.29
C TRP A 147 -7.34 20.01 -9.66
N GLN A 148 -6.54 20.71 -10.45
CA GLN A 148 -6.00 20.19 -11.69
C GLN A 148 -4.55 19.73 -11.48
N PRO A 149 -4.14 18.56 -12.02
CA PRO A 149 -2.74 18.17 -11.99
C PRO A 149 -1.90 19.17 -12.79
N PRO A 150 -0.66 19.46 -12.37
CA PRO A 150 0.25 20.26 -13.18
C PRO A 150 0.65 19.52 -14.48
N PRO A 151 1.23 20.23 -15.47
CA PRO A 151 1.74 19.59 -16.68
C PRO A 151 2.71 18.44 -16.37
N VAL A 152 2.71 17.40 -17.21
CA VAL A 152 3.46 16.14 -16.95
C VAL A 152 4.96 16.39 -16.78
N GLU A 153 5.49 17.44 -17.42
CA GLU A 153 6.90 17.85 -17.35
C GLU A 153 7.28 18.36 -15.96
N GLN A 154 6.31 18.83 -15.18
CA GLN A 154 6.47 19.35 -13.82
C GLN A 154 6.16 18.30 -12.74
N LEU A 155 5.70 17.11 -13.14
CA LEU A 155 5.37 16.03 -12.20
C LEU A 155 6.63 15.35 -11.65
N ASP A 156 6.52 14.85 -10.42
CA ASP A 156 7.58 14.09 -9.77
C ASP A 156 7.88 12.77 -10.54
N PRO A 157 9.16 12.37 -10.66
CA PRO A 157 9.52 11.12 -11.31
C PRO A 157 8.81 9.87 -10.75
N ALA A 158 8.51 9.81 -9.45
CA ALA A 158 7.77 8.71 -8.84
C ALA A 158 6.33 8.63 -9.37
N VAL A 159 5.66 9.79 -9.51
CA VAL A 159 4.31 9.88 -10.08
C VAL A 159 4.30 9.43 -11.54
N ILE A 160 5.25 9.93 -12.33
CA ILE A 160 5.37 9.57 -13.75
C ILE A 160 5.60 8.07 -13.92
N ARG A 161 6.53 7.51 -13.14
CA ARG A 161 6.84 6.07 -13.17
C ARG A 161 5.66 5.22 -12.75
N PHE A 162 4.98 5.60 -11.67
CA PHE A 162 3.87 4.83 -11.10
C PHE A 162 2.65 4.79 -12.03
N PHE A 163 2.23 5.95 -12.55
CA PHE A 163 1.08 6.06 -13.46
C PHE A 163 1.44 5.79 -14.94
N LYS A 164 2.71 5.50 -15.25
CA LYS A 164 3.21 5.23 -16.61
C LYS A 164 2.83 6.36 -17.59
N LEU A 165 3.01 7.61 -17.17
CA LEU A 165 2.63 8.79 -17.95
C LEU A 165 3.64 9.03 -19.09
N ASP A 166 3.15 9.28 -20.30
CA ASP A 166 4.00 9.61 -21.45
C ASP A 166 4.32 11.10 -21.48
N ARG A 167 5.62 11.44 -21.38
CA ARG A 167 6.13 12.82 -21.48
C ARG A 167 5.99 13.39 -22.89
N ALA A 168 6.00 12.56 -23.93
CA ALA A 168 5.92 13.02 -25.33
C ALA A 168 4.46 13.30 -25.77
N ALA A 169 3.49 12.56 -25.24
CA ALA A 169 2.07 12.79 -25.51
C ALA A 169 1.52 14.03 -24.78
N ALA A 170 2.05 14.37 -23.60
CA ALA A 170 1.59 15.50 -22.79
C ALA A 170 1.91 16.87 -23.42
N ALA A 171 3.07 17.01 -24.08
CA ALA A 171 3.49 18.24 -24.74
C ALA A 171 2.58 18.68 -25.91
N GLN A 172 1.77 17.76 -26.45
CA GLN A 172 0.82 18.07 -27.54
C GLN A 172 -0.52 18.64 -27.03
N ASN A 173 -0.85 18.48 -25.74
CA ASN A 173 -2.09 19.02 -25.16
C ASN A 173 -1.92 20.45 -24.59
N THR A 174 -0.70 20.96 -24.50
CA THR A 174 -0.39 22.31 -24.00
C THR A 174 -0.35 23.40 -25.08
N SER A 175 -0.54 23.07 -26.37
CA SER A 175 -0.41 24.04 -27.48
C SER A 175 -1.74 24.51 -28.09
N ALA A 176 -2.89 24.03 -27.61
CA ALA A 176 -4.20 24.41 -28.13
C ALA A 176 -4.90 25.50 -27.31
N GLN A 177 -4.20 26.60 -27.00
CA GLN A 177 -4.84 27.84 -26.57
C GLN A 177 -3.96 29.05 -26.91
N ALA A 178 -4.15 29.57 -28.13
CA ALA A 178 -3.70 30.89 -28.53
C ALA A 178 -4.88 31.66 -29.16
N PRO A 179 -4.99 32.98 -28.95
CA PRO A 179 -6.21 33.73 -29.22
C PRO A 179 -6.21 34.30 -30.65
N SER A 180 -7.35 34.26 -31.34
CA SER A 180 -7.57 35.06 -32.53
C SER A 180 -8.87 35.84 -32.40
N GLY A 181 -8.74 37.15 -32.17
CA GLY A 181 -9.81 38.10 -32.43
C GLY A 181 -9.79 38.53 -33.89
N GLN A 182 -10.97 38.73 -34.49
CA GLN A 182 -11.46 40.00 -35.07
C GLN A 182 -12.60 39.78 -36.07
N GLY A 183 -13.68 40.56 -35.89
CA GLY A 183 -14.69 40.92 -36.90
C GLY A 183 -15.73 39.83 -37.24
N GLU A 184 -17.03 40.06 -37.37
CA GLU A 184 -17.81 41.27 -37.62
C GLU A 184 -19.27 41.08 -37.13
N ALA A 185 -19.99 42.19 -37.06
CA ALA A 185 -21.29 42.38 -36.41
C ALA A 185 -22.51 41.84 -37.18
N ALA A 186 -23.57 41.47 -36.45
CA ALA A 186 -24.93 42.03 -36.65
C ALA A 186 -25.96 41.52 -35.60
N GLN A 187 -26.47 42.50 -34.82
CA GLN A 187 -27.88 42.76 -34.46
C GLN A 187 -28.73 41.75 -33.64
N ALA A 188 -28.87 42.14 -32.36
CA ALA A 188 -30.11 42.39 -31.59
C ALA A 188 -31.28 41.36 -31.59
N ALA A 189 -31.59 40.80 -30.42
CA ALA A 189 -32.69 41.28 -29.53
C ALA A 189 -32.95 40.33 -28.34
N SER A 190 -32.98 40.92 -27.14
CA SER A 190 -33.77 40.58 -25.93
C SER A 190 -33.96 39.12 -25.47
N GLY A 191 -33.49 38.81 -24.26
CA GLY A 191 -34.04 37.71 -23.44
C GLY A 191 -33.10 37.19 -22.36
N GLU A 192 -33.36 37.62 -21.11
CA GLU A 192 -33.16 36.91 -19.84
C GLU A 192 -31.78 36.28 -19.51
N ALA A 193 -31.19 36.76 -18.40
CA ALA A 193 -29.96 36.25 -17.81
C ALA A 193 -30.15 34.86 -17.18
N GLY A 194 -30.01 33.82 -17.99
CA GLY A 194 -29.69 32.46 -17.55
C GLY A 194 -28.20 32.19 -17.79
N ILE A 195 -27.50 31.65 -16.80
CA ILE A 195 -26.12 31.15 -16.96
C ILE A 195 -26.16 30.04 -18.03
N PRO A 196 -25.54 30.20 -19.22
CA PRO A 196 -25.58 29.18 -20.25
C PRO A 196 -24.70 28.01 -19.85
N GLY A 197 -25.26 26.80 -20.00
CA GLY A 197 -24.64 25.56 -19.57
C GLY A 197 -23.23 25.37 -20.14
N GLN A 198 -22.30 25.07 -19.25
CA GLN A 198 -21.19 24.19 -19.59
C GLN A 198 -21.82 22.90 -20.10
N ALA A 199 -21.65 22.62 -21.39
CA ALA A 199 -21.82 21.27 -21.89
C ALA A 199 -20.99 20.36 -20.98
N PRO A 200 -21.56 19.28 -20.41
CA PRO A 200 -20.77 18.37 -19.59
C PRO A 200 -19.62 17.91 -20.47
N ALA A 201 -18.39 18.16 -20.02
CA ALA A 201 -17.22 17.57 -20.64
C ALA A 201 -17.54 16.08 -20.79
N VAL A 202 -17.53 15.58 -22.03
CA VAL A 202 -17.76 14.18 -22.33
C VAL A 202 -16.75 13.41 -21.49
N GLN A 203 -17.23 12.83 -20.38
CA GLN A 203 -16.39 12.02 -19.52
C GLN A 203 -16.08 10.78 -20.34
N PRO A 204 -14.81 10.54 -20.73
CA PRO A 204 -14.47 9.23 -21.25
C PRO A 204 -14.87 8.23 -20.17
N ASP A 205 -15.49 7.13 -20.59
CA ASP A 205 -15.81 6.01 -19.73
C ASP A 205 -14.65 5.76 -18.77
N ARG A 206 -14.87 5.97 -17.47
CA ARG A 206 -13.79 5.81 -16.49
C ARG A 206 -13.38 4.35 -16.50
N ALA A 207 -12.28 4.04 -17.19
CA ALA A 207 -11.67 2.72 -17.17
C ALA A 207 -11.54 2.24 -15.71
N PRO A 208 -11.77 0.94 -15.44
CA PRO A 208 -11.66 0.37 -14.11
C PRO A 208 -10.33 0.76 -13.45
N ILE A 209 -10.37 1.10 -12.16
CA ILE A 209 -9.18 1.51 -11.42
C ILE A 209 -8.25 0.31 -11.30
N ASP A 210 -7.10 0.34 -11.98
CA ASP A 210 -5.96 -0.49 -11.60
C ASP A 210 -5.47 0.04 -10.25
N ARG A 211 -5.79 -0.68 -9.16
CA ARG A 211 -5.34 -0.35 -7.81
C ARG A 211 -4.18 -1.28 -7.48
N PRO A 212 -2.93 -0.79 -7.51
CA PRO A 212 -1.81 -1.61 -7.13
C PRO A 212 -2.05 -2.16 -5.73
N GLN A 213 -1.89 -3.47 -5.64
CA GLN A 213 -1.92 -4.22 -4.41
C GLN A 213 -0.72 -5.14 -4.43
N GLY A 214 -0.13 -5.35 -3.26
CA GLY A 214 0.99 -6.24 -3.10
C GLY A 214 1.05 -6.68 -1.65
N THR A 215 1.43 -7.93 -1.47
CA THR A 215 1.51 -8.58 -0.19
C THR A 215 2.82 -9.34 -0.19
N VAL A 216 3.55 -9.26 0.91
CA VAL A 216 4.64 -10.19 1.15
C VAL A 216 4.12 -11.33 2.01
N HIS A 217 4.33 -12.56 1.54
CA HIS A 217 4.11 -13.76 2.31
C HIS A 217 5.44 -14.51 2.44
N CYS A 218 5.72 -15.06 3.60
CA CYS A 218 6.86 -15.95 3.82
C CYS A 218 6.39 -17.13 4.68
N ALA A 219 6.64 -18.34 4.23
CA ALA A 219 6.35 -19.57 4.97
C ALA A 219 7.58 -20.47 4.98
N ALA A 220 7.76 -21.17 6.09
CA ALA A 220 8.84 -22.13 6.24
C ALA A 220 8.33 -23.46 6.77
N ARG A 221 8.93 -24.53 6.27
CA ARG A 221 8.88 -25.86 6.88
C ARG A 221 10.24 -26.17 7.48
N THR A 222 10.29 -26.50 8.77
CA THR A 222 11.53 -26.91 9.45
C THR A 222 11.97 -28.31 9.02
N ALA A 223 13.17 -28.70 9.46
CA ALA A 223 13.65 -30.08 9.31
C ALA A 223 12.76 -31.10 10.04
N ASP A 224 12.12 -30.69 11.14
CA ASP A 224 11.23 -31.52 11.95
C ASP A 224 9.80 -31.59 11.37
N GLY A 225 9.52 -30.84 10.31
CA GLY A 225 8.21 -30.80 9.64
C GLY A 225 7.26 -29.73 10.18
N ASP A 226 7.69 -28.91 11.13
CA ASP A 226 6.90 -27.79 11.64
C ASP A 226 6.71 -26.72 10.56
N ILE A 227 5.53 -26.12 10.52
CA ILE A 227 5.19 -25.07 9.55
C ILE A 227 4.92 -23.77 10.30
N VAL A 228 5.50 -22.69 9.80
CA VAL A 228 5.27 -21.33 10.28
C VAL A 228 5.08 -20.40 9.09
N CYS A 229 4.29 -19.35 9.26
CA CYS A 229 4.13 -18.37 8.20
C CYS A 229 3.83 -16.97 8.73
N VAL A 230 4.06 -16.00 7.85
CA VAL A 230 3.78 -14.58 8.04
C VAL A 230 3.32 -13.97 6.72
N THR A 231 2.38 -13.04 6.83
CA THR A 231 1.87 -12.24 5.71
C THR A 231 1.79 -10.79 6.13
N SER A 232 2.19 -9.85 5.28
CA SER A 232 2.09 -8.40 5.53
C SER A 232 1.79 -7.60 4.26
N THR A 233 1.02 -6.52 4.39
CA THR A 233 0.63 -5.62 3.30
C THR A 233 0.23 -4.23 3.82
N SER A 234 0.30 -3.22 2.95
CA SER A 234 -0.40 -1.92 3.13
C SER A 234 -1.85 -1.95 2.61
N GLY A 235 -2.25 -3.05 1.99
CA GLY A 235 -3.55 -3.27 1.37
C GLY A 235 -3.64 -2.68 -0.04
N THR A 236 -4.88 -2.56 -0.52
CA THR A 236 -5.15 -1.96 -1.83
C THR A 236 -4.93 -0.44 -1.76
N ALA A 237 -4.18 0.11 -2.73
CA ALA A 237 -3.96 1.55 -2.82
C ALA A 237 -5.29 2.33 -2.85
N PHE A 238 -5.33 3.45 -2.12
CA PHE A 238 -6.47 4.37 -2.05
C PHE A 238 -7.78 3.68 -1.65
N LYS A 239 -7.68 2.66 -0.79
CA LYS A 239 -8.82 1.96 -0.21
C LYS A 239 -9.71 2.93 0.59
N ILE A 240 -10.97 2.53 0.78
CA ILE A 240 -11.86 3.16 1.75
C ILE A 240 -11.19 3.04 3.14
N PRO A 241 -11.16 4.09 3.98
CA PRO A 241 -10.53 4.04 5.29
C PRO A 241 -11.10 2.90 6.14
N GLY A 242 -10.22 2.13 6.78
CA GLY A 242 -10.62 0.96 7.55
C GLY A 242 -10.94 -0.30 6.74
N ARG A 243 -10.78 -0.28 5.40
CA ARG A 243 -10.84 -1.51 4.60
C ARG A 243 -9.71 -2.45 5.00
N VAL A 244 -10.08 -3.69 5.30
CA VAL A 244 -9.17 -4.79 5.62
C VAL A 244 -9.08 -5.77 4.44
N GLY A 245 -7.88 -6.25 4.13
CA GLY A 245 -7.64 -7.28 3.12
C GLY A 245 -7.77 -8.72 3.64
N ASP A 246 -7.29 -9.67 2.85
CA ASP A 246 -7.12 -11.08 3.21
C ASP A 246 -5.90 -11.32 4.10
N SER A 247 -4.85 -10.50 3.96
CA SER A 247 -3.56 -10.67 4.63
C SER A 247 -3.58 -10.82 6.15
N PRO A 248 -4.49 -10.20 6.92
CA PRO A 248 -4.55 -10.37 8.37
C PRO A 248 -5.60 -11.41 8.82
N ILE A 249 -6.25 -12.12 7.90
CA ILE A 249 -7.31 -13.10 8.18
C ILE A 249 -6.68 -14.50 8.19
N VAL A 250 -6.74 -15.16 9.34
CA VAL A 250 -6.19 -16.50 9.60
C VAL A 250 -7.27 -17.56 9.49
#